data_AF-A0A3Q1ET15-F1
#
_entry.id   AF-A0A3Q1ET15-F1
#
_cell.length_a   1.000
_cell.length_b   1.000
_cell.length_c   1.000
_cell.angle_alpha   90.00
_cell.angle_beta   90.00
_cell.angle_gamma   90.00
#
_symmetry.space_group_name_H-M   'P 1'
#
loop_
_entity.id
_entity.type
_entity.pdbx_description
1 polymer ?
#
loop_
_entity_poly.entity_id
_entity_poly.type
_entity_poly.pdbx_seq_one_letter_code
_entity_poly.pdbx_strand_id
1 'polypeptide(L)'
;MGLLSDPNRRRALINLLTRLNAPICGMPVEWLMKTMQARGLEVYTQRFSRTLPFPDENKERYMVKGTNVYGILRAPRAPRTEALVLSAPCTPGDNNNQAVGLLLGLAQYFRNQIYWAKDIIFLVNEHDLIGMQAWLEGYHHTNTTGMDWSPLQGRGGSIQAALSLELSSDVVTSMDLVLEGLNGQLPNLDLANLFYAFCQKIGVLCTIQGKLQRNDWDSVSGYSHAVQTMMLMVMKQASGRSWGDHGLFLRYHIEAATIKGINSFRQYKTDITTIGRLLEGMYRKLNNLLERLHQSYFFYLMPSLSHFVSIGYYMPAFGLLAVILLLRALDLWVQLATPPSSSPGVLSVLTPLVISHLTGAALYTLPIRFQEMAVEHFPVSETEAVVLTAIAVYTAGLALPHNTHRLLSGEGTEQGWRVLKLVAVLYLAVLLGCTALINFSLGFILALTLVPAAAFVTPHVPKVLSAFILVILSPACTLLFSVFFFQELQEMPVSFLDGWLMYLSVISQGILDHSLYGSLVYPLIALLVYPCWLLFWNILFWK
;
A
#
# COMPACT_ATOMS: atom_id res chain seq x y z
N MET A 1 34.92 41.16 -14.98
CA MET A 1 34.28 40.33 -16.03
C MET A 1 34.48 38.82 -15.79
N GLY A 2 34.28 38.30 -14.57
CA GLY A 2 34.66 36.91 -14.22
C GLY A 2 33.54 35.98 -13.76
N LEU A 3 32.28 36.41 -13.78
CA LEU A 3 31.14 35.65 -13.24
C LEU A 3 30.27 34.97 -14.33
N LEU A 4 30.45 35.32 -15.61
CA LEU A 4 29.62 34.83 -16.72
C LEU A 4 30.37 33.98 -17.75
N SER A 5 31.68 33.78 -17.58
CA SER A 5 32.53 33.02 -18.52
C SER A 5 32.56 31.52 -18.26
N ASP A 6 32.14 31.06 -17.07
CA ASP A 6 32.12 29.64 -16.71
C ASP A 6 30.73 29.03 -16.97
N PRO A 7 30.60 28.07 -17.91
CA PRO A 7 29.32 27.48 -18.31
C PRO A 7 28.64 26.71 -17.17
N ASN A 8 29.39 26.15 -16.22
CA ASN A 8 28.83 25.43 -15.08
C ASN A 8 28.27 26.40 -14.03
N ARG A 9 28.98 27.51 -13.77
CA ARG A 9 28.48 28.57 -12.88
C ARG A 9 27.30 29.32 -13.48
N ARG A 10 27.27 29.51 -14.80
CA ARG A 10 26.11 30.08 -15.51
C ARG A 10 24.88 29.19 -15.35
N ARG A 11 25.05 27.86 -15.48
CA ARG A 11 23.97 26.89 -15.28
C ARG A 11 23.48 26.88 -13.83
N ALA A 12 24.39 26.95 -12.85
CA ALA A 12 24.05 27.07 -11.44
C ALA A 12 23.31 28.38 -11.12
N LEU A 13 23.73 29.51 -11.69
CA LEU A 13 23.09 30.82 -11.49
C LEU A 13 21.72 30.89 -12.19
N ILE A 14 21.57 30.29 -13.38
CA ILE A 14 20.29 30.16 -14.07
C ILE A 14 19.35 29.27 -13.26
N ASN A 15 19.82 28.15 -12.70
CA ASN A 15 19.06 27.28 -11.81
C ASN A 15 18.67 27.99 -10.50
N LEU A 16 19.55 28.83 -9.97
CA LEU A 16 19.27 29.64 -8.78
C LEU A 16 18.23 30.72 -9.09
N LEU A 17 18.34 31.40 -10.24
CA LEU A 17 17.41 32.42 -10.69
C LEU A 17 16.05 31.84 -11.11
N THR A 18 16.00 30.63 -11.68
CA THR A 18 14.73 29.91 -11.92
C THR A 18 14.11 29.41 -10.61
N ARG A 19 14.91 29.03 -9.60
CA ARG A 19 14.41 28.73 -8.25
C ARG A 19 13.91 29.97 -7.50
N LEU A 20 14.51 31.13 -7.73
CA LEU A 20 14.12 32.42 -7.13
C LEU A 20 12.93 33.08 -7.84
N ASN A 21 12.74 32.82 -9.14
CA ASN A 21 11.61 33.33 -9.95
C ASN A 21 10.50 32.30 -10.21
N ALA A 22 10.57 31.10 -9.62
CA ALA A 22 9.43 30.20 -9.64
C ALA A 22 8.28 30.85 -8.83
N PRO A 23 7.06 31.01 -9.39
CA PRO A 23 5.90 31.33 -8.56
C PRO A 23 5.85 30.28 -7.45
N ILE A 24 5.62 30.70 -6.21
CA ILE A 24 5.60 29.85 -5.02
C ILE A 24 4.79 28.59 -5.35
N CYS A 25 5.50 27.48 -5.58
CA CYS A 25 4.99 26.26 -6.20
C CYS A 25 4.22 25.46 -5.14
N GLY A 26 3.02 25.94 -4.83
CA GLY A 26 2.11 25.38 -3.84
C GLY A 26 0.67 25.55 -4.30
N MET A 27 -0.25 24.79 -3.71
CA MET A 27 -1.66 24.88 -4.06
C MET A 27 -2.17 26.33 -3.93
N PRO A 28 -2.92 26.88 -4.91
CA PRO A 28 -3.38 28.26 -4.87
C PRO A 28 -4.59 28.42 -3.93
N VAL A 29 -4.34 28.30 -2.61
CA VAL A 29 -5.35 28.24 -1.54
C VAL A 29 -6.35 29.40 -1.62
N GLU A 30 -5.87 30.65 -1.72
CA GLU A 30 -6.76 31.82 -1.71
C GLU A 30 -7.65 31.87 -2.96
N TRP A 31 -7.10 31.53 -4.12
CA TRP A 31 -7.86 31.43 -5.36
C TRP A 31 -8.91 30.34 -5.26
N LEU A 32 -8.56 29.14 -4.76
CA LEU A 32 -9.50 28.04 -4.55
C LEU A 32 -10.64 28.44 -3.60
N MET A 33 -10.31 29.11 -2.49
CA MET A 33 -11.29 29.57 -1.52
C MET A 33 -12.30 30.52 -2.16
N LYS A 34 -11.81 31.59 -2.81
CA LYS A 34 -12.65 32.57 -3.50
C LYS A 34 -13.50 31.91 -4.59
N THR A 35 -12.91 30.97 -5.32
CA THR A 35 -13.52 30.25 -6.45
C THR A 35 -14.63 29.30 -6.00
N MET A 36 -14.44 28.58 -4.88
CA MET A 36 -15.46 27.74 -4.26
C MET A 36 -16.58 28.57 -3.61
N GLN A 37 -16.23 29.68 -2.96
CA GLN A 37 -17.20 30.58 -2.32
C GLN A 37 -18.08 31.26 -3.36
N ALA A 38 -17.51 31.70 -4.49
CA ALA A 38 -18.25 32.24 -5.62
C ALA A 38 -19.24 31.23 -6.23
N ARG A 39 -19.00 29.92 -6.05
CA ARG A 39 -19.92 28.83 -6.45
C ARG A 39 -20.97 28.50 -5.38
N GLY A 40 -21.02 29.28 -4.29
CA GLY A 40 -22.03 29.16 -3.23
C GLY A 40 -21.79 28.01 -2.27
N LEU A 41 -20.54 27.54 -2.12
CA LEU A 41 -20.15 26.55 -1.12
C LEU A 41 -19.81 27.21 0.23
N GLU A 42 -20.01 26.49 1.33
CA GLU A 42 -19.42 26.85 2.63
C GLU A 42 -17.95 26.40 2.64
N VAL A 43 -17.01 27.34 2.54
CA VAL A 43 -15.59 27.03 2.31
C VAL A 43 -14.75 27.19 3.57
N TYR A 44 -13.87 26.23 3.79
CA TYR A 44 -12.99 26.17 4.93
C TYR A 44 -11.59 25.72 4.51
N THR A 45 -10.62 25.97 5.38
CA THR A 45 -9.25 25.48 5.21
C THR A 45 -8.79 24.72 6.43
N GLN A 46 -7.83 23.82 6.21
CA GLN A 46 -7.17 23.10 7.28
C GLN A 46 -5.68 23.10 7.01
N ARG A 47 -4.91 23.73 7.89
CA ARG A 47 -3.45 23.64 7.90
C ARG A 47 -3.00 22.38 8.60
N PHE A 48 -1.95 21.77 8.08
CA PHE A 48 -1.32 20.61 8.68
C PHE A 48 0.20 20.63 8.52
N SER A 49 0.88 19.94 9.42
CA SER A 49 2.32 19.69 9.34
C SER A 49 2.66 18.30 9.81
N ARG A 50 3.59 17.66 9.09
CA ARG A 50 4.13 16.35 9.43
C ARG A 50 5.63 16.36 9.29
N THR A 51 6.31 15.99 10.38
CA THR A 51 7.75 15.68 10.35
C THR A 51 7.91 14.22 9.91
N LEU A 52 8.69 14.00 8.85
CA LEU A 52 9.05 12.67 8.39
C LEU A 52 10.18 12.13 9.26
N PRO A 53 10.25 10.81 9.52
CA PRO A 53 11.37 10.22 10.26
C PRO A 53 12.70 10.38 9.51
N PHE A 54 12.68 10.35 8.17
CA PHE A 54 13.79 10.60 7.27
C PHE A 54 13.23 11.21 5.97
N PRO A 55 14.03 11.90 5.15
CA PRO A 55 13.54 12.55 3.94
C PRO A 55 12.99 11.53 2.93
N ASP A 56 11.83 11.84 2.35
CA ASP A 56 11.28 11.09 1.21
C ASP A 56 12.25 11.21 0.01
N GLU A 57 12.63 10.09 -0.60
CA GLU A 57 13.55 10.04 -1.76
C GLU A 57 13.08 10.96 -2.89
N ASN A 58 11.76 11.12 -3.05
CA ASN A 58 11.18 11.91 -4.14
C ASN A 58 11.20 13.42 -3.89
N LYS A 59 11.19 13.84 -2.62
CA LYS A 59 10.96 15.24 -2.24
C LYS A 59 12.07 15.86 -1.40
N GLU A 60 12.99 15.07 -0.85
CA GLU A 60 14.11 15.47 0.02
C GLU A 60 13.70 16.45 1.14
N ARG A 61 12.53 16.24 1.76
CA ARG A 61 11.97 17.13 2.78
C ARG A 61 11.75 16.39 4.10
N TYR A 62 12.28 16.93 5.19
CA TYR A 62 12.05 16.44 6.55
C TYR A 62 10.71 16.85 7.13
N MET A 63 10.13 17.94 6.62
CA MET A 63 8.88 18.47 7.12
C MET A 63 7.98 18.84 5.96
N VAL A 64 6.82 18.22 5.92
CA VAL A 64 5.77 18.49 4.95
C VAL A 64 4.74 19.38 5.64
N LYS A 65 4.62 20.61 5.15
CA LYS A 65 3.54 21.53 5.53
C LYS A 65 2.62 21.70 4.34
N GLY A 66 1.33 21.74 4.60
CA GLY A 66 0.34 21.97 3.57
C GLY A 66 -0.95 22.56 4.13
N THR A 67 -1.83 22.94 3.21
CA THR A 67 -3.18 23.39 3.53
C THR A 67 -4.16 22.62 2.67
N ASN A 68 -5.17 22.01 3.28
CA ASN A 68 -6.33 21.47 2.56
C ASN A 68 -7.39 22.58 2.42
N VAL A 69 -8.07 22.61 1.28
CA VAL A 69 -9.23 23.47 1.04
C VAL A 69 -10.43 22.58 0.80
N TYR A 70 -11.53 22.80 1.52
CA TYR A 70 -12.76 22.06 1.27
C TYR A 70 -13.99 22.97 1.31
N GLY A 71 -14.94 22.67 0.43
CA GLY A 71 -16.23 23.36 0.35
C GLY A 71 -17.38 22.38 0.61
N ILE A 72 -18.34 22.77 1.43
CA ILE A 72 -19.52 21.97 1.72
C ILE A 72 -20.72 22.53 0.97
N LEU A 73 -21.34 21.70 0.13
CA LEU A 73 -22.66 21.91 -0.43
C LEU A 73 -23.69 21.24 0.46
N ARG A 74 -24.55 22.03 1.10
CA ARG A 74 -25.59 21.51 1.99
C ARG A 74 -26.75 20.88 1.24
N ALA A 75 -27.22 19.73 1.69
CA ALA A 75 -28.38 19.05 1.14
C ALA A 75 -29.65 19.90 1.31
N PRO A 76 -30.43 20.13 0.23
CA PRO A 76 -31.73 20.80 0.33
C PRO A 76 -32.85 19.88 0.84
N ARG A 77 -32.77 18.54 0.65
CA ARG A 77 -33.91 17.62 0.91
C ARG A 77 -33.91 16.91 2.26
N ALA A 78 -32.79 16.87 2.98
CA ALA A 78 -32.64 16.03 4.17
C ALA A 78 -31.88 16.74 5.30
N PRO A 79 -31.87 16.19 6.54
CA PRO A 79 -31.39 16.86 7.74
C PRO A 79 -29.86 17.00 7.85
N ARG A 80 -29.12 16.85 6.74
CA ARG A 80 -27.65 17.06 6.66
C ARG A 80 -26.85 16.14 7.60
N THR A 81 -27.41 15.00 7.97
CA THR A 81 -26.79 14.00 8.86
C THR A 81 -25.80 13.09 8.15
N GLU A 82 -25.76 13.14 6.82
CA GLU A 82 -24.93 12.30 5.95
C GLU A 82 -24.20 13.15 4.92
N ALA A 83 -23.03 12.71 4.50
CA ALA A 83 -22.22 13.38 3.50
C ALA A 83 -21.62 12.42 2.46
N LEU A 84 -21.30 12.96 1.29
CA LEU A 84 -20.47 12.35 0.25
C LEU A 84 -19.24 13.23 0.01
N VAL A 85 -18.09 12.65 -0.35
CA VAL A 85 -16.85 13.41 -0.56
C VAL A 85 -16.34 13.22 -1.98
N LEU A 86 -16.21 14.32 -2.73
CA LEU A 86 -15.45 14.38 -3.99
C LEU A 86 -14.10 15.02 -3.70
N SER A 87 -13.03 14.26 -3.81
CA SER A 87 -11.67 14.77 -3.62
C SER A 87 -10.87 14.85 -4.91
N ALA A 88 -9.94 15.79 -4.97
CA ALA A 88 -8.89 15.82 -5.99
C ALA A 88 -7.58 16.34 -5.36
N PRO A 89 -6.47 15.58 -5.42
CA PRO A 89 -5.20 16.07 -4.93
C PRO A 89 -4.66 17.18 -5.84
N CYS A 90 -4.09 18.22 -5.22
CA CYS A 90 -3.40 19.31 -5.89
C CYS A 90 -1.96 19.39 -5.39
N THR A 91 -1.06 18.81 -6.17
CA THR A 91 0.36 18.68 -5.82
C THR A 91 1.18 19.59 -6.74
N PRO A 92 2.30 20.19 -6.27
CA PRO A 92 3.10 21.09 -7.11
C PRO A 92 3.64 20.39 -8.38
N GLY A 93 3.48 21.05 -9.54
CA GLY A 93 3.65 20.47 -10.88
C GLY A 93 2.28 20.21 -11.53
N ASP A 94 2.12 20.35 -12.85
CA ASP A 94 0.81 20.35 -13.56
C ASP A 94 -0.03 19.06 -13.45
N ASN A 95 0.35 18.14 -12.57
CA ASN A 95 -0.36 16.91 -12.28
C ASN A 95 -1.68 17.25 -11.56
N ASN A 96 -2.81 16.90 -12.18
CA ASN A 96 -4.18 16.98 -11.64
C ASN A 96 -4.91 18.33 -11.69
N ASN A 97 -4.40 19.35 -12.37
CA ASN A 97 -5.14 20.62 -12.56
C ASN A 97 -6.52 20.40 -13.21
N GLN A 98 -6.63 19.43 -14.12
CA GLN A 98 -7.90 19.06 -14.75
C GLN A 98 -8.91 18.45 -13.76
N ALA A 99 -8.43 17.65 -12.79
CA ALA A 99 -9.29 17.06 -11.76
C ALA A 99 -9.88 18.15 -10.87
N VAL A 100 -9.06 19.11 -10.44
CA VAL A 100 -9.52 20.27 -9.67
C VAL A 100 -10.50 21.12 -10.47
N GLY A 101 -10.22 21.36 -11.76
CA GLY A 101 -11.11 22.08 -12.66
C GLY A 101 -12.48 21.41 -12.82
N LEU A 102 -12.50 20.09 -13.03
CA LEU A 102 -13.73 19.30 -13.12
C LEU A 102 -14.49 19.28 -11.79
N LEU A 103 -13.78 19.13 -10.66
CA LEU A 103 -14.37 19.19 -9.32
C LEU A 103 -15.07 20.54 -9.09
N LEU A 104 -14.44 21.65 -9.45
CA LEU A 104 -15.04 22.98 -9.36
C LEU A 104 -16.20 23.17 -10.35
N GLY A 105 -16.13 22.57 -11.54
CA GLY A 105 -17.21 22.57 -12.52
C GLY A 105 -18.44 21.82 -12.01
N LEU A 106 -18.23 20.64 -11.42
CA LEU A 106 -19.27 19.83 -10.79
C LEU A 106 -19.85 20.52 -9.57
N ALA A 107 -19.06 21.19 -8.75
CA ALA A 107 -19.56 21.97 -7.63
C ALA A 107 -20.56 23.05 -8.06
N GLN A 108 -20.23 23.81 -9.11
CA GLN A 108 -21.14 24.79 -9.69
C GLN A 108 -22.40 24.12 -10.26
N TYR A 109 -22.27 23.00 -10.95
CA TYR A 109 -23.40 22.28 -11.51
C TYR A 109 -24.32 21.70 -10.42
N PHE A 110 -23.75 21.05 -9.40
CA PHE A 110 -24.47 20.42 -8.28
C PHE A 110 -25.22 21.44 -7.44
N ARG A 111 -24.68 22.65 -7.26
CA ARG A 111 -25.34 23.75 -6.54
C ARG A 111 -26.73 24.07 -7.09
N ASN A 112 -26.90 23.96 -8.41
CA ASN A 112 -28.17 24.26 -9.09
C ASN A 112 -29.17 23.10 -9.05
N GLN A 113 -28.81 21.96 -8.45
CA GLN A 113 -29.66 20.77 -8.40
C GLN A 113 -30.33 20.65 -7.03
N ILE A 114 -31.64 20.39 -7.04
CA ILE A 114 -32.47 20.31 -5.83
C ILE A 114 -32.64 18.89 -5.28
N TYR A 115 -32.10 17.87 -5.96
CA TYR A 115 -32.35 16.47 -5.62
C TYR A 115 -31.38 15.88 -4.59
N TRP A 116 -30.38 16.64 -4.13
CA TRP A 116 -29.42 16.16 -3.13
C TRP A 116 -30.07 15.97 -1.76
N ALA A 117 -29.84 14.79 -1.18
CA ALA A 117 -30.30 14.38 0.13
C ALA A 117 -29.12 14.30 1.13
N LYS A 118 -27.88 14.16 0.65
CA LYS A 118 -26.67 14.16 1.47
C LYS A 118 -25.86 15.43 1.20
N ASP A 119 -25.15 15.92 2.21
CA ASP A 119 -24.18 17.00 2.02
C ASP A 119 -23.10 16.51 1.04
N ILE A 120 -22.58 17.39 0.18
CA ILE A 120 -21.49 17.04 -0.72
C ILE A 120 -20.29 17.90 -0.37
N ILE A 121 -19.21 17.25 0.03
CA ILE A 121 -17.94 17.87 0.38
C ILE A 121 -17.03 17.79 -0.83
N PHE A 122 -16.61 18.95 -1.32
CA PHE A 122 -15.61 19.08 -2.37
C PHE A 122 -14.26 19.39 -1.71
N LEU A 123 -13.34 18.44 -1.74
CA LEU A 123 -12.05 18.51 -1.05
C LEU A 123 -10.91 18.61 -2.08
N VAL A 124 -10.04 19.60 -1.88
CA VAL A 124 -8.76 19.71 -2.58
C VAL A 124 -7.67 19.62 -1.53
N ASN A 125 -6.95 18.50 -1.53
CA ASN A 125 -5.88 18.20 -0.59
C ASN A 125 -4.51 18.46 -1.22
N GLU A 126 -3.59 18.99 -0.41
CA GLU A 126 -2.21 19.21 -0.80
C GLU A 126 -1.35 18.02 -0.35
N HIS A 127 -0.33 17.65 -1.14
CA HIS A 127 0.56 16.50 -0.85
C HIS A 127 -0.14 15.14 -0.78
N ASP A 128 -1.10 14.90 -1.67
CA ASP A 128 -1.79 13.61 -1.88
C ASP A 128 -2.28 12.98 -0.54
N LEU A 129 -1.77 11.79 -0.20
CA LEU A 129 -2.14 11.02 0.99
C LEU A 129 -1.89 11.75 2.31
N ILE A 130 -0.86 12.60 2.42
CA ILE A 130 -0.54 13.30 3.67
C ILE A 130 -1.64 14.31 4.00
N GLY A 131 -2.03 15.14 3.02
CA GLY A 131 -3.12 16.09 3.20
C GLY A 131 -4.45 15.37 3.45
N MET A 132 -4.71 14.28 2.74
CA MET A 132 -5.92 13.49 2.94
C MET A 132 -5.99 12.88 4.36
N GLN A 133 -4.87 12.33 4.86
CA GLN A 133 -4.79 11.80 6.23
C GLN A 133 -5.07 12.89 7.26
N ALA A 134 -4.48 14.08 7.11
CA ALA A 134 -4.71 15.22 7.99
C ALA A 134 -6.19 15.61 8.05
N TRP A 135 -6.84 15.62 6.88
CA TRP A 135 -8.24 15.99 6.76
C TRP A 135 -9.15 14.96 7.41
N LEU A 136 -8.91 13.67 7.17
CA LEU A 136 -9.69 12.59 7.78
C LEU A 136 -9.52 12.54 9.29
N GLU A 137 -8.30 12.67 9.81
CA GLU A 137 -8.04 12.75 11.25
C GLU A 137 -8.76 13.94 11.89
N GLY A 138 -8.67 15.12 11.26
CA GLY A 138 -9.41 16.31 11.68
C GLY A 138 -10.93 16.13 11.63
N TYR A 139 -11.44 15.40 10.62
CA TYR A 139 -12.86 15.13 10.44
C TYR A 139 -13.41 14.15 11.47
N HIS A 140 -12.64 13.13 11.83
CA HIS A 140 -13.04 12.10 12.81
C HIS A 140 -12.59 12.40 14.25
N HIS A 141 -11.86 13.49 14.47
CA HIS A 141 -11.25 13.85 15.75
C HIS A 141 -10.34 12.74 16.30
N THR A 142 -9.57 12.12 15.41
CA THR A 142 -8.59 11.08 15.72
C THR A 142 -7.18 11.63 15.50
N ASN A 143 -6.19 11.12 16.23
CA ASN A 143 -4.78 11.41 15.97
C ASN A 143 -3.99 10.10 15.96
N THR A 144 -4.22 9.29 14.92
CA THR A 144 -3.62 7.96 14.81
C THR A 144 -2.16 8.01 14.37
N THR A 145 -1.80 9.01 13.59
CA THR A 145 -0.48 9.12 12.98
C THR A 145 0.46 10.05 13.74
N GLY A 146 -0.04 10.86 14.66
CA GLY A 146 0.75 11.89 15.35
C GLY A 146 0.99 13.13 14.49
N MET A 147 0.09 13.41 13.54
CA MET A 147 0.18 14.58 12.67
C MET A 147 -0.35 15.82 13.38
N ASP A 148 0.27 16.97 13.15
CA ASP A 148 -0.25 18.24 13.63
C ASP A 148 -1.22 18.80 12.60
N TRP A 149 -2.46 19.04 13.02
CA TRP A 149 -3.49 19.64 12.17
C TRP A 149 -4.32 20.66 12.94
N SER A 150 -4.76 21.68 12.21
CA SER A 150 -5.70 22.68 12.73
C SER A 150 -7.14 22.12 12.79
N PRO A 151 -7.94 22.42 13.83
CA PRO A 151 -9.33 21.97 13.91
C PRO A 151 -10.16 22.41 12.70
N LEU A 152 -11.03 21.51 12.22
CA LEU A 152 -11.95 21.83 11.13
C LEU A 152 -12.99 22.86 11.60
N GLN A 153 -13.07 23.99 10.90
CA GLN A 153 -14.03 25.06 11.19
C GLN A 153 -15.45 24.70 10.76
N GLY A 154 -15.60 23.83 9.77
CA GLY A 154 -16.88 23.38 9.26
C GLY A 154 -16.90 21.87 9.07
N ARG A 155 -18.07 21.25 9.31
CA ARG A 155 -18.24 19.80 9.17
C ARG A 155 -19.57 19.47 8.49
N GLY A 156 -19.56 18.40 7.70
CA GLY A 156 -20.77 17.73 7.18
C GLY A 156 -21.27 16.66 8.14
N GLY A 157 -22.35 15.97 7.76
CA GLY A 157 -22.80 14.75 8.43
C GLY A 157 -21.91 13.53 8.15
N SER A 158 -22.21 12.36 8.72
CA SER A 158 -21.41 11.13 8.54
C SER A 158 -21.10 10.87 7.06
N ILE A 159 -19.83 10.74 6.71
CA ILE A 159 -19.43 10.41 5.34
C ILE A 159 -19.87 8.99 5.04
N GLN A 160 -20.65 8.81 3.97
CA GLN A 160 -21.16 7.52 3.54
C GLN A 160 -20.32 6.90 2.42
N ALA A 161 -19.83 7.73 1.49
CA ALA A 161 -18.95 7.30 0.42
C ALA A 161 -18.06 8.46 -0.07
N ALA A 162 -16.92 8.12 -0.65
CA ALA A 162 -15.99 9.09 -1.22
C ALA A 162 -15.49 8.65 -2.61
N LEU A 163 -15.32 9.61 -3.52
CA LEU A 163 -14.64 9.37 -4.80
C LEU A 163 -13.48 10.36 -4.91
N SER A 164 -12.27 9.84 -5.15
CA SER A 164 -11.13 10.68 -5.49
C SER A 164 -10.91 10.70 -7.00
N LEU A 165 -10.60 11.87 -7.55
CA LEU A 165 -10.38 12.07 -8.97
C LEU A 165 -8.92 12.46 -9.23
N GLU A 166 -8.25 11.69 -10.08
CA GLU A 166 -6.88 12.00 -10.54
C GLU A 166 -6.89 12.11 -12.07
N LEU A 167 -6.59 13.29 -12.61
CA LEU A 167 -6.54 13.56 -14.05
C LEU A 167 -5.19 14.23 -14.36
N SER A 168 -4.13 13.43 -14.42
CA SER A 168 -2.75 13.91 -14.57
C SER A 168 -2.38 14.32 -16.00
N SER A 169 -3.19 13.95 -17.01
CA SER A 169 -2.90 14.25 -18.42
C SER A 169 -3.95 15.17 -19.01
N ASP A 170 -3.52 16.06 -19.92
CA ASP A 170 -4.44 16.98 -20.58
C ASP A 170 -5.48 16.30 -21.46
N VAL A 171 -5.15 15.10 -21.94
CA VAL A 171 -5.99 14.29 -22.80
C VAL A 171 -6.32 13.01 -22.06
N VAL A 172 -7.61 12.78 -21.82
CA VAL A 172 -8.10 11.55 -21.19
C VAL A 172 -8.68 10.65 -22.26
N THR A 173 -8.12 9.45 -22.38
CA THR A 173 -8.55 8.42 -23.35
C THR A 173 -9.55 7.45 -22.70
N SER A 174 -9.32 7.07 -21.44
CA SER A 174 -10.13 6.16 -20.65
C SER A 174 -10.08 6.49 -19.16
N MET A 175 -11.01 5.93 -18.39
CA MET A 175 -11.08 6.05 -16.93
C MET A 175 -10.70 4.72 -16.26
N ASP A 176 -9.70 4.72 -15.39
CA ASP A 176 -9.26 3.57 -14.62
C ASP A 176 -9.83 3.62 -13.20
N LEU A 177 -10.29 2.48 -12.71
CA LEU A 177 -10.76 2.34 -11.33
C LEU A 177 -9.65 1.76 -10.46
N VAL A 178 -9.33 2.45 -9.37
CA VAL A 178 -8.35 2.03 -8.36
C VAL A 178 -9.07 1.81 -7.03
N LEU A 179 -8.82 0.63 -6.44
CA LEU A 179 -9.57 0.10 -5.30
C LEU A 179 -8.68 -0.30 -4.12
N GLU A 180 -7.37 -0.46 -4.35
CA GLU A 180 -6.43 -0.96 -3.36
C GLU A 180 -6.09 0.11 -2.32
N GLY A 181 -6.61 -0.10 -1.11
CA GLY A 181 -6.34 0.71 0.05
C GLY A 181 -5.23 0.16 0.95
N LEU A 182 -5.06 0.81 2.10
CA LEU A 182 -4.04 0.44 3.07
C LEU A 182 -4.27 -0.97 3.61
N ASN A 183 -3.17 -1.66 3.88
CA ASN A 183 -3.14 -3.02 4.42
C ASN A 183 -3.92 -4.04 3.56
N GLY A 184 -4.17 -3.74 2.28
CA GLY A 184 -4.92 -4.60 1.37
C GLY A 184 -6.44 -4.51 1.52
N GLN A 185 -6.95 -3.48 2.21
CA GLN A 185 -8.39 -3.23 2.27
C GLN A 185 -8.95 -2.85 0.89
N LEU A 186 -10.16 -3.32 0.61
CA LEU A 186 -10.92 -3.00 -0.59
C LEU A 186 -12.27 -2.39 -0.19
N PRO A 187 -12.82 -1.46 -0.98
CA PRO A 187 -14.19 -1.01 -0.79
C PRO A 187 -15.17 -2.13 -1.14
N ASN A 188 -16.45 -1.92 -0.83
CA ASN A 188 -17.51 -2.79 -1.27
C ASN A 188 -17.54 -2.89 -2.82
N LEU A 189 -17.61 -4.11 -3.34
CA LEU A 189 -17.65 -4.40 -4.78
C LEU A 189 -18.77 -3.66 -5.53
N ASP A 190 -19.87 -3.31 -4.86
CA ASP A 190 -20.95 -2.52 -5.46
C ASP A 190 -20.48 -1.16 -5.97
N LEU A 191 -19.44 -0.57 -5.36
CA LEU A 191 -18.85 0.68 -5.84
C LEU A 191 -18.16 0.50 -7.20
N ALA A 192 -17.50 -0.64 -7.41
CA ALA A 192 -16.90 -1.00 -8.69
C ALA A 192 -17.95 -1.33 -9.75
N ASN A 193 -18.98 -2.09 -9.37
CA ASN A 193 -20.12 -2.38 -10.24
C ASN A 193 -20.85 -1.10 -10.66
N LEU A 194 -21.03 -0.15 -9.73
CA LEU A 194 -21.61 1.17 -10.00
C LEU A 194 -20.78 1.92 -11.05
N PHE A 195 -19.46 2.01 -10.86
CA PHE A 195 -18.57 2.65 -11.82
C PHE A 195 -18.71 2.02 -13.21
N TYR A 196 -18.58 0.69 -13.30
CA TYR A 196 -18.65 -0.02 -14.57
C TYR A 196 -20.00 0.18 -15.28
N ALA A 197 -21.11 0.07 -14.55
CA ALA A 197 -22.45 0.26 -15.11
C ALA A 197 -22.64 1.67 -15.72
N PHE A 198 -22.10 2.72 -15.08
CA PHE A 198 -22.18 4.07 -15.64
C PHE A 198 -21.23 4.29 -16.81
N CYS A 199 -20.03 3.70 -16.79
CA CYS A 199 -19.15 3.73 -17.94
C CYS A 199 -19.83 3.12 -19.19
N GLN A 200 -20.49 1.97 -19.03
CA GLN A 200 -21.27 1.36 -20.12
C GLN A 200 -22.45 2.25 -20.57
N LYS A 201 -23.19 2.82 -19.62
CA LYS A 201 -24.36 3.67 -19.91
C LYS A 201 -23.99 4.95 -20.68
N ILE A 202 -22.85 5.55 -20.36
CA ILE A 202 -22.41 6.83 -20.94
C ILE A 202 -21.54 6.62 -22.18
N GLY A 203 -21.00 5.41 -22.36
CA GLY A 203 -20.06 5.11 -23.45
C GLY A 203 -18.64 5.58 -23.14
N VAL A 204 -18.22 5.55 -21.87
CA VAL A 204 -16.85 5.88 -21.44
C VAL A 204 -16.02 4.60 -21.41
N LEU A 205 -14.86 4.63 -22.07
CA LEU A 205 -13.90 3.54 -22.00
C LEU A 205 -13.35 3.42 -20.58
N CYS A 206 -13.43 2.23 -19.99
CA CYS A 206 -13.02 2.00 -18.61
C CYS A 206 -12.05 0.82 -18.48
N THR A 207 -11.10 0.97 -17.56
CA THR A 207 -10.06 -0.01 -17.26
C THR A 207 -10.00 -0.32 -15.78
N ILE A 208 -9.39 -1.44 -15.45
CA ILE A 208 -8.91 -1.75 -14.10
C ILE A 208 -7.47 -2.20 -14.23
N GLN A 209 -6.59 -1.76 -13.32
CA GLN A 209 -5.15 -1.96 -13.43
C GLN A 209 -4.53 -1.43 -14.73
N GLY A 210 -5.15 -0.44 -15.37
CA GLY A 210 -4.74 0.07 -16.68
C GLY A 210 -4.97 -0.90 -17.84
N LYS A 211 -5.65 -2.02 -17.61
CA LYS A 211 -5.95 -3.05 -18.63
C LYS A 211 -7.41 -2.91 -19.11
N LEU A 212 -7.59 -3.02 -20.42
CA LEU A 212 -8.91 -2.93 -21.06
C LEU A 212 -9.72 -4.21 -20.85
N GLN A 213 -11.03 -4.05 -20.85
CA GLN A 213 -11.91 -5.20 -20.85
C GLN A 213 -11.84 -5.94 -22.18
N ARG A 214 -11.80 -7.25 -22.08
CA ARG A 214 -11.83 -8.18 -23.20
C ARG A 214 -13.09 -9.04 -23.10
N ASN A 215 -13.64 -9.41 -24.25
CA ASN A 215 -14.82 -10.27 -24.34
C ASN A 215 -14.45 -11.70 -24.78
N ASP A 216 -13.21 -11.96 -25.15
CA ASP A 216 -12.74 -13.24 -25.68
C ASP A 216 -12.16 -14.16 -24.59
N TRP A 217 -12.93 -14.37 -23.52
CA TRP A 217 -12.51 -15.12 -22.33
C TRP A 217 -12.15 -16.58 -22.60
N ASP A 218 -12.81 -17.20 -23.58
CA ASP A 218 -12.54 -18.59 -23.99
C ASP A 218 -11.20 -18.72 -24.75
N SER A 219 -10.64 -17.60 -25.20
CA SER A 219 -9.35 -17.59 -25.88
C SER A 219 -8.22 -17.65 -24.84
N VAL A 220 -7.15 -18.37 -25.17
CA VAL A 220 -5.93 -18.42 -24.33
C VAL A 220 -5.41 -17.01 -24.06
N SER A 221 -5.49 -16.11 -25.04
CA SER A 221 -5.04 -14.73 -24.91
C SER A 221 -5.93 -13.90 -23.99
N GLY A 222 -7.25 -14.10 -24.02
CA GLY A 222 -8.21 -13.43 -23.14
C GLY A 222 -8.08 -13.91 -21.70
N TYR A 223 -7.97 -15.23 -21.49
CA TYR A 223 -7.71 -15.81 -20.18
C TYR A 223 -6.37 -15.34 -19.59
N SER A 224 -5.28 -15.35 -20.38
CA SER A 224 -3.97 -14.87 -19.94
C SER A 224 -4.02 -13.39 -19.52
N HIS A 225 -4.68 -12.55 -20.31
CA HIS A 225 -4.89 -11.14 -19.99
C HIS A 225 -5.69 -10.94 -18.68
N ALA A 226 -6.72 -11.75 -18.46
CA ALA A 226 -7.50 -11.75 -17.23
C ALA A 226 -6.67 -12.15 -16.00
N VAL A 227 -5.84 -13.19 -16.13
CA VAL A 227 -4.90 -13.61 -15.08
C VAL A 227 -3.87 -12.53 -14.80
N GLN A 228 -3.30 -11.90 -15.83
CA GLN A 228 -2.36 -10.79 -15.68
C GLN A 228 -3.00 -9.61 -14.93
N THR A 229 -4.23 -9.24 -15.30
CA THR A 229 -4.98 -8.16 -14.63
C THR A 229 -5.26 -8.50 -13.16
N MET A 230 -5.68 -9.74 -12.89
CA MET A 230 -5.90 -10.23 -11.54
C MET A 230 -4.60 -10.22 -10.72
N MET A 231 -3.48 -10.66 -11.31
CA MET A 231 -2.18 -10.67 -10.63
C MET A 231 -1.65 -9.26 -10.36
N LEU A 232 -1.89 -8.29 -11.25
CA LEU A 232 -1.61 -6.88 -10.96
C LEU A 232 -2.34 -6.40 -9.70
N MET A 233 -3.63 -6.74 -9.56
CA MET A 233 -4.40 -6.42 -8.36
C MET A 233 -3.83 -7.14 -7.12
N VAL A 234 -3.46 -8.42 -7.22
CA VAL A 234 -2.82 -9.17 -6.13
C VAL A 234 -1.52 -8.49 -5.69
N MET A 235 -0.66 -8.10 -6.63
CA MET A 235 0.60 -7.43 -6.31
C MET A 235 0.39 -6.05 -5.67
N LYS A 236 -0.56 -5.26 -6.17
CA LYS A 236 -0.91 -3.97 -5.55
C LYS A 236 -1.49 -4.16 -4.16
N GLN A 237 -2.40 -5.11 -3.96
CA GLN A 237 -2.99 -5.39 -2.66
C GLN A 237 -1.94 -5.92 -1.67
N ALA A 238 -1.04 -6.81 -2.11
CA ALA A 238 0.02 -7.39 -1.27
C ALA A 238 1.00 -6.34 -0.72
N SER A 239 1.27 -5.28 -1.48
CA SER A 239 2.15 -4.19 -1.03
C SER A 239 1.62 -3.46 0.21
N GLY A 240 0.32 -3.53 0.48
CA GLY A 240 -0.34 -2.91 1.64
C GLY A 240 -0.30 -1.39 1.68
N ARG A 241 0.27 -0.73 0.66
CA ARG A 241 0.19 0.72 0.49
C ARG A 241 -1.13 1.12 -0.16
N SER A 242 -1.49 2.39 0.02
CA SER A 242 -2.64 2.97 -0.68
C SER A 242 -2.23 3.40 -2.09
N TRP A 243 -3.02 3.02 -3.10
CA TRP A 243 -2.76 3.40 -4.50
C TRP A 243 -3.50 4.66 -4.97
N GLY A 244 -4.21 5.33 -4.07
CA GLY A 244 -4.83 6.65 -4.24
C GLY A 244 -5.55 7.08 -2.96
N ASP A 245 -5.91 8.35 -2.82
CA ASP A 245 -6.43 8.94 -1.57
C ASP A 245 -7.59 8.18 -0.92
N HIS A 246 -8.41 7.51 -1.73
CA HIS A 246 -9.51 6.66 -1.27
C HIS A 246 -9.08 5.61 -0.22
N GLY A 247 -7.86 5.09 -0.29
CA GLY A 247 -7.44 4.01 0.60
C GLY A 247 -7.35 4.41 2.08
N LEU A 248 -7.27 5.71 2.35
CA LEU A 248 -7.32 6.24 3.72
C LEU A 248 -8.74 6.31 4.27
N PHE A 249 -9.77 6.37 3.43
CA PHE A 249 -11.18 6.38 3.85
C PHE A 249 -11.62 5.00 4.36
N LEU A 250 -11.07 3.92 3.80
CA LEU A 250 -11.48 2.55 4.13
C LEU A 250 -11.28 2.20 5.61
N ARG A 251 -10.24 2.76 6.27
CA ARG A 251 -10.00 2.55 7.71
C ARG A 251 -11.14 3.10 8.59
N TYR A 252 -11.90 4.07 8.08
CA TYR A 252 -13.04 4.69 8.75
C TYR A 252 -14.37 4.04 8.34
N HIS A 253 -14.33 2.89 7.65
CA HIS A 253 -15.51 2.23 7.06
C HIS A 253 -16.30 3.15 6.13
N ILE A 254 -15.58 4.00 5.39
CA ILE A 254 -16.14 4.83 4.34
C ILE A 254 -15.80 4.18 3.01
N GLU A 255 -16.83 3.83 2.25
CA GLU A 255 -16.68 3.20 0.94
C GLU A 255 -16.12 4.19 -0.06
N ALA A 256 -14.91 3.94 -0.56
CA ALA A 256 -14.21 4.89 -1.40
C ALA A 256 -13.43 4.23 -2.53
N ALA A 257 -13.34 4.92 -3.66
CA ALA A 257 -12.53 4.52 -4.80
C ALA A 257 -11.86 5.74 -5.44
N THR A 258 -10.74 5.52 -6.12
CA THR A 258 -10.10 6.55 -6.94
C THR A 258 -10.35 6.27 -8.41
N ILE A 259 -10.74 7.29 -9.16
CA ILE A 259 -10.96 7.23 -10.59
C ILE A 259 -9.83 8.02 -11.25
N LYS A 260 -8.99 7.33 -12.04
CA LYS A 260 -7.83 7.91 -12.71
C LYS A 260 -8.07 8.08 -14.20
N GLY A 261 -7.69 9.23 -14.76
CA GLY A 261 -7.68 9.45 -16.20
C GLY A 261 -6.41 8.88 -16.83
N ILE A 262 -6.56 8.01 -17.84
CA ILE A 262 -5.44 7.39 -18.56
C ILE A 262 -5.33 7.95 -19.98
N ASN A 263 -4.10 8.16 -20.44
CA ASN A 263 -3.77 8.61 -21.80
C ASN A 263 -2.96 7.58 -22.60
N SER A 264 -3.42 6.33 -22.59
CA SER A 264 -2.74 5.22 -23.27
C SER A 264 -3.43 4.82 -24.58
N PHE A 265 -4.73 5.09 -24.72
CA PHE A 265 -5.53 4.64 -25.85
C PHE A 265 -5.81 5.80 -26.82
N ARG A 266 -4.77 6.30 -27.49
CA ARG A 266 -4.81 7.53 -28.32
C ARG A 266 -5.88 7.56 -29.42
N GLN A 267 -6.43 6.41 -29.80
CA GLN A 267 -7.54 6.30 -30.75
C GLN A 267 -8.87 6.84 -30.17
N TYR A 268 -8.96 6.90 -28.84
CA TYR A 268 -10.13 7.37 -28.11
C TYR A 268 -9.81 8.71 -27.44
N LYS A 269 -10.79 9.61 -27.41
CA LYS A 269 -10.73 10.84 -26.64
C LYS A 269 -12.04 10.99 -25.89
N THR A 270 -11.95 11.08 -24.57
CA THR A 270 -13.12 11.29 -23.70
C THR A 270 -13.19 12.78 -23.36
N ASP A 271 -14.35 13.39 -23.63
CA ASP A 271 -14.58 14.78 -23.26
C ASP A 271 -14.81 14.92 -21.75
N ILE A 272 -14.36 16.05 -21.18
CA ILE A 272 -14.48 16.33 -19.75
C ILE A 272 -15.94 16.42 -19.31
N THR A 273 -16.84 16.86 -20.20
CA THR A 273 -18.28 16.90 -19.91
C THR A 273 -18.86 15.48 -19.76
N THR A 274 -18.35 14.52 -20.53
CA THR A 274 -18.72 13.10 -20.42
C THR A 274 -18.26 12.51 -19.09
N ILE A 275 -17.04 12.85 -18.66
CA ILE A 275 -16.52 12.46 -17.32
C ILE A 275 -17.39 13.11 -16.22
N GLY A 276 -17.79 14.37 -16.39
CA GLY A 276 -18.70 15.05 -15.47
C GLY A 276 -20.06 14.35 -15.35
N ARG A 277 -20.65 13.88 -16.46
CA ARG A 277 -21.89 13.09 -16.46
C ARG A 277 -21.72 11.74 -15.76
N LEU A 278 -20.56 11.10 -15.90
CA LEU A 278 -20.21 9.86 -15.19
C LEU A 278 -20.20 10.08 -13.69
N LEU A 279 -19.47 11.10 -13.22
CA LEU A 279 -19.42 11.44 -11.80
C LEU A 279 -20.78 11.87 -11.27
N GLU A 280 -21.53 12.73 -11.98
CA GLU A 280 -22.91 13.08 -11.60
C GLU A 280 -23.78 11.84 -11.42
N GLY A 281 -23.73 10.91 -12.38
CA GLY A 281 -24.49 9.66 -12.34
C GLY A 281 -24.18 8.82 -11.10
N MET A 282 -22.89 8.65 -10.79
CA MET A 282 -22.44 7.93 -9.59
C MET A 282 -22.88 8.63 -8.31
N TYR A 283 -22.67 9.95 -8.21
CA TYR A 283 -23.10 10.74 -7.03
C TYR A 283 -24.61 10.70 -6.83
N ARG A 284 -25.41 10.71 -7.90
CA ARG A 284 -26.86 10.56 -7.81
C ARG A 284 -27.28 9.21 -7.27
N LYS A 285 -26.55 8.14 -7.58
CA LYS A 285 -26.80 6.82 -6.98
C LYS A 285 -26.41 6.79 -5.52
N LEU A 286 -25.20 7.22 -5.18
CA LEU A 286 -24.72 7.26 -3.80
C LEU A 286 -25.60 8.15 -2.90
N ASN A 287 -26.10 9.27 -3.45
CA ASN A 287 -27.02 10.16 -2.75
C ASN A 287 -28.33 9.48 -2.36
N ASN A 288 -28.85 8.62 -3.24
CA ASN A 288 -30.14 7.95 -3.07
C ASN A 288 -30.04 6.63 -2.29
N LEU A 289 -28.84 6.20 -1.88
CA LEU A 289 -28.68 5.09 -0.96
C LEU A 289 -29.27 5.47 0.39
N LEU A 290 -30.25 4.70 0.87
CA LEU A 290 -30.81 4.86 2.23
C LEU A 290 -29.92 4.24 3.29
N GLU A 291 -29.16 3.21 2.92
CA GLU A 291 -28.25 2.46 3.78
C GLU A 291 -26.85 2.43 3.16
N ARG A 292 -25.84 2.14 3.99
CA ARG A 292 -24.47 1.92 3.52
C ARG A 292 -24.41 0.71 2.59
N LEU A 293 -23.40 0.64 1.73
CA LEU A 293 -23.16 -0.55 0.90
C LEU A 293 -22.79 -1.73 1.83
N HIS A 294 -23.63 -2.76 1.89
CA HIS A 294 -23.44 -3.89 2.82
C HIS A 294 -23.80 -5.26 2.24
N GLN A 295 -24.44 -5.32 1.06
CA GLN A 295 -24.90 -6.58 0.47
C GLN A 295 -23.78 -7.33 -0.28
N SER A 296 -22.88 -6.61 -0.94
CA SER A 296 -21.80 -7.18 -1.73
C SER A 296 -20.50 -7.41 -0.94
N TYR A 297 -19.58 -8.15 -1.56
CA TYR A 297 -18.34 -8.64 -0.97
C TYR A 297 -17.29 -7.55 -0.73
N PHE A 298 -16.48 -7.74 0.31
CA PHE A 298 -15.25 -6.97 0.61
C PHE A 298 -13.97 -7.73 0.24
N PHE A 299 -14.09 -9.03 -0.05
CA PHE A 299 -12.98 -9.91 -0.40
C PHE A 299 -13.21 -10.46 -1.81
N TYR A 300 -12.57 -9.83 -2.79
CA TYR A 300 -12.68 -10.17 -4.19
C TYR A 300 -11.40 -9.82 -4.94
N LEU A 301 -11.18 -10.51 -6.06
CA LEU A 301 -10.17 -10.15 -7.05
C LEU A 301 -10.87 -9.89 -8.39
N MET A 302 -10.43 -8.87 -9.12
CA MET A 302 -11.08 -8.46 -10.37
C MET A 302 -10.17 -8.75 -11.58
N PRO A 303 -10.36 -9.87 -12.29
CA PRO A 303 -9.71 -10.11 -13.58
C PRO A 303 -10.18 -9.13 -14.67
N SER A 304 -11.35 -8.52 -14.49
CA SER A 304 -11.87 -7.42 -15.31
C SER A 304 -12.90 -6.61 -14.51
N LEU A 305 -13.38 -5.49 -15.04
CA LEU A 305 -14.47 -4.72 -14.40
C LEU A 305 -15.85 -5.40 -14.48
N SER A 306 -16.02 -6.38 -15.37
CA SER A 306 -17.29 -7.10 -15.55
C SER A 306 -17.36 -8.42 -14.77
N HIS A 307 -16.21 -8.93 -14.29
CA HIS A 307 -16.11 -10.21 -13.61
C HIS A 307 -15.24 -10.09 -12.36
N PHE A 308 -15.67 -10.73 -11.29
CA PHE A 308 -14.89 -10.85 -10.06
C PHE A 308 -14.76 -12.31 -9.64
N VAL A 309 -13.69 -12.62 -8.92
CA VAL A 309 -13.44 -13.90 -8.27
C VAL A 309 -13.69 -13.69 -6.79
N SER A 310 -14.72 -14.36 -6.23
CA SER A 310 -15.05 -14.27 -4.82
C SER A 310 -14.04 -15.05 -3.96
N ILE A 311 -13.97 -14.70 -2.67
CA ILE A 311 -13.14 -15.38 -1.68
C ILE A 311 -13.29 -16.91 -1.69
N GLY A 312 -14.49 -17.43 -1.99
CA GLY A 312 -14.75 -18.88 -2.03
C GLY A 312 -13.94 -19.63 -3.10
N TYR A 313 -13.50 -18.94 -4.17
CA TYR A 313 -12.74 -19.57 -5.26
C TYR A 313 -11.23 -19.55 -5.04
N TYR A 314 -10.67 -18.45 -4.51
CA TYR A 314 -9.22 -18.33 -4.36
C TYR A 314 -8.71 -18.79 -2.97
N MET A 315 -9.54 -18.72 -1.92
CA MET A 315 -9.11 -19.09 -0.57
C MET A 315 -8.75 -20.58 -0.42
N PRO A 316 -9.41 -21.54 -1.12
CA PRO A 316 -8.98 -22.94 -1.10
C PRO A 316 -7.53 -23.15 -1.55
N ALA A 317 -7.00 -22.34 -2.48
CA ALA A 317 -5.61 -22.44 -2.91
C ALA A 317 -4.64 -22.13 -1.76
N PHE A 318 -4.94 -21.12 -0.95
CA PHE A 318 -4.21 -20.86 0.28
C PHE A 318 -4.40 -22.00 1.31
N GLY A 319 -5.63 -22.51 1.45
CA GLY A 319 -5.94 -23.62 2.34
C GLY A 319 -5.10 -24.87 2.04
N LEU A 320 -4.90 -25.21 0.78
CA LEU A 320 -4.03 -26.32 0.35
C LEU A 320 -2.58 -26.14 0.81
N LEU A 321 -2.04 -24.91 0.73
CA LEU A 321 -0.71 -24.60 1.24
C LEU A 321 -0.67 -24.69 2.78
N ALA A 322 -1.68 -24.16 3.47
CA ALA A 322 -1.75 -24.18 4.93
C ALA A 322 -1.85 -25.61 5.49
N VAL A 323 -2.56 -26.52 4.80
CA VAL A 323 -2.67 -27.94 5.18
C VAL A 323 -1.30 -28.63 5.22
N ILE A 324 -0.36 -28.26 4.35
CA ILE A 324 1.01 -28.80 4.38
C ILE A 324 1.67 -28.52 5.74
N LEU A 325 1.50 -27.31 6.28
CA LEU A 325 2.05 -26.95 7.60
C LEU A 325 1.38 -27.76 8.72
N LEU A 326 0.06 -27.94 8.67
CA LEU A 326 -0.67 -28.73 9.67
C LEU A 326 -0.24 -30.20 9.66
N LEU A 327 -0.12 -30.81 8.47
CA LEU A 327 0.34 -32.18 8.33
C LEU A 327 1.79 -32.33 8.83
N ARG A 328 2.66 -31.36 8.57
CA ARG A 328 4.03 -31.36 9.08
C ARG A 328 4.10 -31.19 10.59
N ALA A 329 3.25 -30.35 11.18
CA ALA A 329 3.14 -30.23 12.63
C ALA A 329 2.66 -31.54 13.26
N LEU A 330 1.66 -32.20 12.66
CA LEU A 330 1.17 -33.51 13.12
C LEU A 330 2.23 -34.61 13.03
N ASP A 331 2.96 -34.69 11.92
CA ASP A 331 4.07 -35.63 11.74
C ASP A 331 5.14 -35.45 12.83
N LEU A 332 5.58 -34.21 13.07
CA LEU A 332 6.53 -33.89 14.15
C LEU A 332 5.98 -34.21 15.54
N TRP A 333 4.70 -33.94 15.79
CA TRP A 333 4.05 -34.26 17.06
C TRP A 333 4.05 -35.77 17.34
N VAL A 334 3.71 -36.59 16.35
CA VAL A 334 3.73 -38.07 16.48
C VAL A 334 5.14 -38.58 16.73
N GLN A 335 6.14 -38.04 16.02
CA GLN A 335 7.54 -38.42 16.22
C GLN A 335 8.04 -38.07 17.64
N LEU A 336 7.60 -36.93 18.19
CA LEU A 336 7.94 -36.48 19.54
C LEU A 336 7.18 -37.25 20.64
N ALA A 337 6.04 -37.85 20.34
CA ALA A 337 5.25 -38.64 21.29
C ALA A 337 5.89 -39.99 21.65
N THR A 338 6.88 -40.45 20.88
CA THR A 338 7.64 -41.66 21.23
C THR A 338 8.56 -41.39 22.43
N PRO A 339 8.55 -42.23 23.48
CA PRO A 339 9.23 -41.93 24.74
C PRO A 339 10.75 -41.74 24.55
N PRO A 340 11.32 -40.60 24.97
CA PRO A 340 12.74 -40.33 24.84
C PRO A 340 13.62 -41.16 25.79
N SER A 341 14.90 -41.29 25.44
CA SER A 341 15.98 -41.58 26.39
C SER A 341 16.47 -40.33 27.15
N SER A 342 16.20 -39.12 26.65
CA SER A 342 16.53 -37.83 27.28
C SER A 342 15.57 -36.73 26.79
N SER A 343 15.05 -35.89 27.68
CA SER A 343 14.20 -34.75 27.32
C SER A 343 15.04 -33.58 26.80
N PRO A 344 14.61 -32.84 25.76
CA PRO A 344 15.33 -31.67 25.29
C PRO A 344 15.31 -30.58 26.37
N GLY A 345 16.46 -29.97 26.64
CA GLY A 345 16.52 -28.82 27.54
C GLY A 345 15.71 -27.64 26.98
N VAL A 346 14.90 -27.00 27.83
CA VAL A 346 14.05 -25.83 27.48
C VAL A 346 14.87 -24.72 26.80
N LEU A 347 16.14 -24.57 27.21
CA LEU A 347 17.06 -23.58 26.67
C LEU A 347 17.36 -23.77 25.18
N SER A 348 17.36 -25.02 24.69
CA SER A 348 17.64 -25.35 23.28
C SER A 348 16.61 -24.77 22.32
N VAL A 349 15.35 -24.63 22.77
CA VAL A 349 14.26 -24.06 21.96
C VAL A 349 14.08 -22.57 22.25
N LEU A 350 14.18 -22.16 23.51
CA LEU A 350 13.95 -20.77 23.92
C LEU A 350 15.01 -19.81 23.36
N THR A 351 16.29 -20.22 23.36
CA THR A 351 17.40 -19.38 22.89
C THR A 351 17.24 -18.95 21.42
N PRO A 352 17.09 -19.86 20.43
CA PRO A 352 16.90 -19.45 19.04
C PRO A 352 15.59 -18.67 18.83
N LEU A 353 14.54 -18.96 19.60
CA LEU A 353 13.29 -18.20 19.54
C LEU A 353 13.48 -16.75 19.97
N VAL A 354 14.05 -16.52 21.16
CA VAL A 354 14.28 -15.18 21.71
C VAL A 354 15.23 -14.40 20.81
N ILE A 355 16.37 -14.99 20.41
CA ILE A 355 17.35 -14.26 19.61
C ILE A 355 16.76 -13.90 18.24
N SER A 356 16.01 -14.79 17.59
CA SER A 356 15.36 -14.48 16.30
C SER A 356 14.38 -13.30 16.41
N HIS A 357 13.60 -13.22 17.50
CA HIS A 357 12.69 -12.09 17.72
C HIS A 357 13.43 -10.81 18.13
N LEU A 358 14.55 -10.91 18.86
CA LEU A 358 15.42 -9.76 19.13
C LEU A 358 16.04 -9.21 17.84
N THR A 359 16.45 -10.08 16.90
CA THR A 359 16.91 -9.65 15.57
C THR A 359 15.79 -8.99 14.77
N GLY A 360 14.57 -9.51 14.85
CA GLY A 360 13.40 -8.86 14.25
C GLY A 360 13.09 -7.48 14.86
N ALA A 361 13.15 -7.38 16.19
CA ALA A 361 12.99 -6.11 16.90
C ALA A 361 14.09 -5.11 16.55
N ALA A 362 15.33 -5.58 16.35
CA ALA A 362 16.42 -4.76 15.84
C ALA A 362 16.13 -4.30 14.40
N LEU A 363 15.66 -5.19 13.53
CA LEU A 363 15.29 -4.84 12.15
C LEU A 363 14.19 -3.79 12.10
N TYR A 364 13.26 -3.80 13.06
CA TYR A 364 12.18 -2.82 13.18
C TYR A 364 12.63 -1.45 13.73
N THR A 365 13.55 -1.44 14.70
CA THR A 365 13.87 -0.22 15.47
C THR A 365 15.16 0.49 15.03
N LEU A 366 16.19 -0.27 14.66
CA LEU A 366 17.52 0.27 14.40
C LEU A 366 17.61 1.13 13.13
N PRO A 367 16.94 0.82 12.01
CA PRO A 367 17.07 1.60 10.78
C PRO A 367 16.82 3.09 10.98
N ILE A 368 15.73 3.46 11.65
CA ILE A 368 15.39 4.86 11.92
C ILE A 368 16.25 5.42 13.06
N ARG A 369 16.47 4.64 14.14
CA ARG A 369 17.13 5.16 15.35
C ARG A 369 18.62 5.46 15.16
N PHE A 370 19.30 4.79 14.24
CA PHE A 370 20.73 4.97 13.99
C PHE A 370 21.05 5.72 12.70
N GLN A 371 20.05 6.25 11.99
CA GLN A 371 20.27 6.96 10.72
C GLN A 371 21.21 8.17 10.88
N GLU A 372 21.05 8.98 11.94
CA GLU A 372 21.89 10.17 12.19
C GLU A 372 23.36 9.78 12.40
N MET A 373 23.61 8.77 13.27
CA MET A 373 24.95 8.24 13.52
C MET A 373 25.57 7.68 12.23
N ALA A 374 24.80 6.99 11.40
CA ALA A 374 25.29 6.41 10.15
C ALA A 374 25.73 7.51 9.16
N VAL A 375 24.96 8.59 9.04
CA VAL A 375 25.31 9.74 8.16
C VAL A 375 26.53 10.50 8.67
N GLU A 376 26.77 10.55 9.98
CA GLU A 376 27.99 11.15 10.54
C GLU A 376 29.27 10.36 10.17
N HIS A 377 29.17 9.03 10.05
CA HIS A 377 30.32 8.16 9.82
C HIS A 377 30.51 7.76 8.36
N PHE A 378 29.45 7.78 7.54
CA PHE A 378 29.46 7.35 6.14
C PHE A 378 28.90 8.43 5.22
N PRO A 379 29.45 8.60 4.00
CA PRO A 379 28.97 9.59 3.03
C PRO A 379 27.69 9.10 2.31
N VAL A 380 26.62 8.91 3.07
CA VAL A 380 25.31 8.44 2.60
C VAL A 380 24.21 9.41 3.04
N SER A 381 23.11 9.46 2.30
CA SER A 381 21.89 10.14 2.75
C SER A 381 21.23 9.38 3.90
N GLU A 382 20.35 10.04 4.65
CA GLU A 382 19.59 9.36 5.73
C GLU A 382 18.73 8.21 5.20
N THR A 383 18.10 8.38 4.04
CA THR A 383 17.25 7.34 3.46
C THR A 383 18.06 6.12 3.05
N GLU A 384 19.24 6.34 2.44
CA GLU A 384 20.20 5.27 2.18
C GLU A 384 20.68 4.63 3.48
N ALA A 385 20.98 5.42 4.53
CA ALA A 385 21.39 4.91 5.83
C ALA A 385 20.34 3.99 6.46
N VAL A 386 19.06 4.35 6.39
CA VAL A 386 17.93 3.53 6.87
C VAL A 386 17.89 2.20 6.11
N VAL A 387 17.93 2.23 4.78
CA VAL A 387 17.88 1.02 3.93
C VAL A 387 19.10 0.14 4.15
N LEU A 388 20.30 0.71 4.17
CA LEU A 388 21.55 -0.02 4.40
C LEU A 388 21.59 -0.63 5.79
N THR A 389 21.10 0.07 6.82
CA THR A 389 20.98 -0.46 8.19
C THR A 389 19.99 -1.62 8.23
N ALA A 390 18.84 -1.52 7.56
CA ALA A 390 17.88 -2.62 7.46
C ALA A 390 18.50 -3.86 6.79
N ILE A 391 19.23 -3.68 5.67
CA ILE A 391 19.94 -4.76 4.98
C ILE A 391 21.05 -5.34 5.87
N ALA A 392 21.80 -4.50 6.58
CA ALA A 392 22.86 -4.94 7.48
C ALA A 392 22.31 -5.80 8.63
N VAL A 393 21.22 -5.37 9.28
CA VAL A 393 20.58 -6.17 10.34
C VAL A 393 20.00 -7.48 9.78
N TYR A 394 19.34 -7.41 8.62
CA TYR A 394 18.78 -8.60 7.95
C TYR A 394 19.86 -9.62 7.58
N THR A 395 21.00 -9.16 7.07
CA THR A 395 22.11 -10.05 6.69
C THR A 395 22.89 -10.53 7.92
N ALA A 396 23.04 -9.72 8.97
CA ALA A 396 23.65 -10.13 10.23
C ALA A 396 22.88 -11.28 10.91
N GLY A 397 21.55 -11.31 10.77
CA GLY A 397 20.74 -12.44 11.25
C GLY A 397 21.10 -13.78 10.58
N LEU A 398 21.70 -13.79 9.39
CA LEU A 398 22.18 -15.03 8.76
C LEU A 398 23.33 -15.68 9.55
N ALA A 399 24.06 -14.91 10.36
CA ALA A 399 25.10 -15.44 11.25
C ALA A 399 24.54 -16.07 12.54
N LEU A 400 23.22 -16.03 12.76
CA LEU A 400 22.56 -16.51 13.99
C LEU A 400 22.94 -17.93 14.41
N PRO A 401 23.00 -18.94 13.52
CA PRO A 401 23.32 -20.30 13.92
C PRO A 401 24.67 -20.40 14.64
N HIS A 402 25.66 -19.59 14.26
CA HIS A 402 26.95 -19.59 14.94
C HIS A 402 26.89 -19.03 16.37
N ASN A 403 25.97 -18.09 16.63
CA ASN A 403 25.82 -17.45 17.93
C ASN A 403 24.94 -18.28 18.87
N THR A 404 23.87 -18.88 18.36
CA THR A 404 22.96 -19.76 19.13
C THR A 404 23.67 -21.04 19.57
N HIS A 405 24.39 -21.71 18.67
CA HIS A 405 25.11 -22.95 19.00
C HIS A 405 26.29 -22.75 19.95
N ARG A 406 26.92 -21.56 19.97
CA ARG A 406 27.95 -21.23 20.98
C ARG A 406 27.37 -21.12 22.39
N LEU A 407 26.17 -20.56 22.52
CA LEU A 407 25.46 -20.47 23.81
C LEU A 407 24.91 -21.83 24.28
N LEU A 408 24.63 -22.73 23.34
CA LEU A 408 24.05 -24.05 23.56
C LEU A 408 25.10 -25.16 23.62
N SER A 409 26.35 -24.84 23.98
CA SER A 409 27.47 -25.81 24.07
C SER A 409 27.13 -26.94 25.06
N GLY A 410 26.49 -28.00 24.57
CA GLY A 410 26.13 -29.16 25.39
C GLY A 410 24.95 -30.02 24.91
N GLU A 411 23.97 -29.51 24.15
CA GLU A 411 22.74 -30.29 23.89
C GLU A 411 22.26 -30.21 22.43
N GLY A 412 22.86 -31.03 21.57
CA GLY A 412 22.35 -31.34 20.22
C GLY A 412 21.43 -32.56 20.24
N THR A 413 20.32 -32.53 20.99
CA THR A 413 19.38 -33.65 20.95
C THR A 413 18.59 -33.61 19.64
N GLU A 414 18.44 -34.76 18.97
CA GLU A 414 17.54 -34.93 17.81
C GLU A 414 16.10 -34.45 18.10
N GLN A 415 15.71 -34.43 19.38
CA GLN A 415 14.43 -33.89 19.81
C GLN A 415 14.39 -32.36 19.81
N GLY A 416 15.48 -31.66 20.14
CA GLY A 416 15.52 -30.20 20.23
C GLY A 416 15.14 -29.49 18.92
N TRP A 417 15.76 -29.89 17.80
CA TRP A 417 15.44 -29.29 16.50
C TRP A 417 14.03 -29.65 16.02
N ARG A 418 13.52 -30.83 16.37
CA ARG A 418 12.15 -31.26 16.03
C ARG A 418 11.11 -30.44 16.80
N VAL A 419 11.34 -30.18 18.10
CA VAL A 419 10.49 -29.28 18.89
C VAL A 419 10.55 -27.86 18.35
N LEU A 420 11.74 -27.34 18.04
CA LEU A 420 11.88 -26.01 17.43
C LEU A 420 11.15 -25.92 16.09
N LYS A 421 11.27 -26.96 15.24
CA LYS A 421 10.56 -27.02 13.96
C LYS A 421 9.05 -27.07 14.16
N LEU A 422 8.56 -27.85 15.12
CA LEU A 422 7.13 -27.90 15.45
C LEU A 422 6.61 -26.51 15.84
N VAL A 423 7.29 -25.83 16.76
CA VAL A 423 6.94 -24.47 17.19
C VAL A 423 6.97 -23.50 16.00
N ALA A 424 8.02 -23.54 15.17
CA ALA A 424 8.16 -22.67 14.00
C ALA A 424 7.08 -22.92 12.93
N VAL A 425 6.71 -24.18 12.68
CA VAL A 425 5.66 -24.54 11.72
C VAL A 425 4.28 -24.08 12.22
N LEU A 426 3.97 -24.29 13.50
CA LEU A 426 2.72 -23.81 14.10
C LEU A 426 2.66 -22.28 14.11
N TYR A 427 3.77 -21.62 14.44
CA TYR A 427 3.89 -20.17 14.36
C TYR A 427 3.63 -19.70 12.93
N LEU A 428 4.30 -20.28 11.92
CA LEU A 428 4.08 -19.91 10.52
C LEU A 428 2.64 -20.13 10.08
N ALA A 429 1.99 -21.22 10.51
CA ALA A 429 0.59 -21.50 10.15
C ALA A 429 -0.36 -20.43 10.69
N VAL A 430 -0.22 -20.04 11.96
CA VAL A 430 -1.01 -18.96 12.56
C VAL A 430 -0.71 -17.63 11.89
N LEU A 431 0.58 -17.33 11.67
CA LEU A 431 1.03 -16.09 11.03
C LEU A 431 0.45 -15.92 9.62
N LEU A 432 0.57 -16.95 8.78
CA LEU A 432 0.03 -16.92 7.41
C LEU A 432 -1.50 -16.88 7.41
N GLY A 433 -2.15 -17.62 8.31
CA GLY A 433 -3.61 -17.60 8.45
C GLY A 433 -4.14 -16.22 8.81
N CYS A 434 -3.56 -15.57 9.83
CA CYS A 434 -3.91 -14.20 10.20
C CYS A 434 -3.60 -13.20 9.09
N THR A 435 -2.44 -13.34 8.43
CA THR A 435 -2.05 -12.47 7.32
C THR A 435 -3.03 -12.59 6.16
N ALA A 436 -3.44 -13.81 5.78
CA ALA A 436 -4.37 -14.02 4.67
C ALA A 436 -5.79 -13.48 4.96
N LEU A 437 -6.21 -13.42 6.22
CA LEU A 437 -7.48 -12.82 6.62
C LEU A 437 -7.47 -11.29 6.55
N ILE A 438 -6.32 -10.67 6.85
CA ILE A 438 -6.14 -9.21 6.76
C ILE A 438 -5.89 -8.78 5.31
N ASN A 439 -4.98 -9.49 4.64
CA ASN A 439 -4.51 -9.24 3.29
C ASN A 439 -4.21 -10.58 2.61
N PHE A 440 -5.22 -11.10 1.90
CA PHE A 440 -5.10 -12.38 1.20
C PHE A 440 -3.88 -12.42 0.28
N SER A 441 -3.65 -11.37 -0.51
CA SER A 441 -2.56 -11.33 -1.48
C SER A 441 -1.18 -11.44 -0.84
N LEU A 442 -0.95 -10.70 0.26
CA LEU A 442 0.29 -10.80 1.02
C LEU A 442 0.43 -12.20 1.65
N GLY A 443 -0.63 -12.70 2.28
CA GLY A 443 -0.63 -14.02 2.91
C GLY A 443 -0.38 -15.16 1.91
N PHE A 444 -0.93 -15.06 0.71
CA PHE A 444 -0.75 -16.04 -0.36
C PHE A 444 0.67 -16.02 -0.93
N ILE A 445 1.24 -14.84 -1.22
CA ILE A 445 2.62 -14.70 -1.70
C ILE A 445 3.60 -15.24 -0.65
N LEU A 446 3.41 -14.90 0.63
CA LEU A 446 4.24 -15.43 1.71
C LEU A 446 4.06 -16.94 1.89
N ALA A 447 2.85 -17.47 1.71
CA ALA A 447 2.63 -18.92 1.76
C ALA A 447 3.36 -19.64 0.62
N LEU A 448 3.35 -19.10 -0.60
CA LEU A 448 4.05 -19.67 -1.75
C LEU A 448 5.55 -19.81 -1.52
N THR A 449 6.17 -18.89 -0.77
CA THR A 449 7.62 -18.93 -0.51
C THR A 449 7.98 -19.63 0.79
N LEU A 450 7.25 -19.38 1.88
CA LEU A 450 7.59 -19.87 3.22
C LEU A 450 7.08 -21.28 3.53
N VAL A 451 5.97 -21.72 2.93
CA VAL A 451 5.47 -23.09 3.16
C VAL A 451 6.44 -24.16 2.63
N PRO A 452 6.97 -24.03 1.40
CA PRO A 452 8.01 -24.95 0.93
C PRO A 452 9.24 -24.94 1.82
N ALA A 453 9.70 -23.75 2.22
CA ALA A 453 10.83 -23.61 3.15
C ALA A 453 10.58 -24.37 4.47
N ALA A 454 9.44 -24.15 5.11
CA ALA A 454 9.09 -24.82 6.37
C ALA A 454 8.93 -26.35 6.22
N ALA A 455 8.39 -26.82 5.09
CA ALA A 455 8.15 -28.23 4.86
C ALA A 455 9.46 -29.04 4.75
N PHE A 456 10.43 -28.54 3.99
CA PHE A 456 11.64 -29.30 3.62
C PHE A 456 12.81 -29.16 4.61
N VAL A 457 12.90 -28.07 5.37
CA VAL A 457 14.06 -27.81 6.22
C VAL A 457 14.23 -28.83 7.34
N THR A 458 15.40 -29.47 7.39
CA THR A 458 15.85 -30.37 8.47
C THR A 458 17.38 -30.24 8.59
N PRO A 459 18.01 -30.70 9.68
CA PRO A 459 19.48 -30.70 9.76
C PRO A 459 20.17 -31.71 8.85
N HIS A 460 19.41 -32.70 8.34
CA HIS A 460 19.92 -33.86 7.61
C HIS A 460 20.03 -33.65 6.09
N VAL A 461 19.57 -32.51 5.58
CA VAL A 461 19.66 -32.18 4.15
C VAL A 461 21.01 -31.56 3.78
N PRO A 462 21.42 -31.58 2.50
CA PRO A 462 22.64 -30.91 2.05
C PRO A 462 22.63 -29.42 2.41
N LYS A 463 23.50 -29.02 3.35
CA LYS A 463 23.48 -27.69 3.98
C LYS A 463 23.62 -26.54 2.99
N VAL A 464 24.59 -26.63 2.07
CA VAL A 464 24.86 -25.55 1.11
C VAL A 464 23.69 -25.31 0.16
N LEU A 465 23.18 -26.37 -0.46
CA LEU A 465 22.04 -26.27 -1.39
C LEU A 465 20.77 -25.79 -0.68
N SER A 466 20.49 -26.35 0.50
CA SER A 466 19.30 -25.99 1.27
C SER A 466 19.37 -24.57 1.83
N ALA A 467 20.57 -24.10 2.21
CA ALA A 467 20.79 -22.72 2.61
C ALA A 467 20.53 -21.75 1.46
N PHE A 468 21.05 -22.05 0.26
CA PHE A 468 20.78 -21.25 -0.93
C PHE A 468 19.29 -21.18 -1.26
N ILE A 469 18.59 -22.32 -1.24
CA ILE A 469 17.13 -22.37 -1.44
C ILE A 469 16.41 -21.55 -0.37
N LEU A 470 16.79 -21.66 0.90
CA LEU A 470 16.18 -20.90 1.99
C LEU A 470 16.35 -19.39 1.82
N VAL A 471 17.52 -18.93 1.36
CA VAL A 471 17.78 -17.51 1.08
C VAL A 471 16.91 -17.03 -0.08
N ILE A 472 16.78 -17.81 -1.16
CA ILE A 472 15.88 -17.51 -2.28
C ILE A 472 14.42 -17.40 -1.81
N LEU A 473 13.99 -18.27 -0.90
CA LEU A 473 12.65 -18.27 -0.33
C LEU A 473 12.48 -17.32 0.86
N SER A 474 13.48 -16.47 1.14
CA SER A 474 13.43 -15.53 2.25
C SER A 474 12.50 -14.35 1.97
N PRO A 475 12.01 -13.64 3.01
CA PRO A 475 11.15 -12.46 2.83
C PRO A 475 11.78 -11.36 1.96
N ALA A 476 13.08 -11.12 2.08
CA ALA A 476 13.81 -10.14 1.26
C ALA A 476 13.82 -10.53 -0.22
N CYS A 477 14.13 -11.79 -0.54
CA CYS A 477 14.10 -12.26 -1.93
C CYS A 477 12.67 -12.35 -2.47
N THR A 478 11.70 -12.69 -1.64
CA THR A 478 10.26 -12.64 -2.01
C THR A 478 9.85 -11.23 -2.43
N LEU A 479 10.28 -10.21 -1.69
CA LEU A 479 10.05 -8.81 -2.05
C LEU A 479 10.78 -8.43 -3.34
N LEU A 480 12.04 -8.81 -3.51
CA LEU A 480 12.81 -8.56 -4.74
C LEU A 480 12.13 -9.18 -5.97
N PHE A 481 11.76 -10.46 -5.91
CA PHE A 481 11.03 -11.13 -7.00
C PHE A 481 9.68 -10.47 -7.26
N SER A 482 9.00 -10.01 -6.21
CA SER A 482 7.74 -9.27 -6.33
C SER A 482 7.90 -7.97 -7.11
N VAL A 483 9.01 -7.24 -6.91
CA VAL A 483 9.32 -6.02 -7.69
C VAL A 483 9.48 -6.36 -9.18
N PHE A 484 10.32 -7.35 -9.52
CA PHE A 484 10.51 -7.74 -10.91
C PHE A 484 9.23 -8.28 -11.55
N PHE A 485 8.51 -9.14 -10.85
CA PHE A 485 7.26 -9.72 -11.34
C PHE A 485 6.19 -8.65 -11.58
N PHE A 486 6.10 -7.64 -10.71
CA PHE A 486 5.18 -6.53 -10.91
C PHE A 486 5.51 -5.71 -12.16
N GLN A 487 6.78 -5.45 -12.44
CA GLN A 487 7.21 -4.75 -13.66
C GLN A 487 6.95 -5.57 -14.93
N GLU A 488 7.12 -6.89 -14.85
CA GLU A 488 6.84 -7.81 -15.95
C GLU A 488 5.33 -7.84 -16.27
N LEU A 489 4.47 -7.91 -15.24
CA LEU A 489 3.02 -7.79 -15.38
C LEU A 489 2.57 -6.44 -15.96
N GLN A 490 3.31 -5.37 -15.68
CA GLN A 490 3.07 -4.05 -16.26
C GLN A 490 3.55 -3.91 -17.71
N GLU A 491 4.17 -4.95 -18.29
CA GLU A 491 4.80 -4.94 -19.61
C GLU A 491 5.92 -3.89 -19.73
N MET A 492 6.57 -3.58 -18.61
CA MET A 492 7.68 -2.63 -18.48
C MET A 492 8.89 -3.32 -17.85
N PRO A 493 9.46 -4.37 -18.48
CA PRO A 493 10.57 -5.11 -17.90
C PRO A 493 11.77 -4.19 -17.66
N VAL A 494 12.34 -4.29 -16.46
CA VAL A 494 13.46 -3.46 -16.02
C VAL A 494 14.77 -4.23 -16.03
N SER A 495 15.88 -3.52 -16.18
CA SER A 495 17.21 -4.12 -15.99
C SER A 495 17.39 -4.57 -14.54
N PHE A 496 18.35 -5.46 -14.28
CA PHE A 496 18.64 -5.89 -12.91
C PHE A 496 19.02 -4.72 -12.00
N LEU A 497 19.80 -3.76 -12.51
CA LEU A 497 20.21 -2.58 -11.75
C LEU A 497 19.02 -1.71 -11.38
N ASP A 498 18.14 -1.42 -12.35
CA ASP A 498 16.94 -0.61 -12.10
C ASP A 498 15.98 -1.32 -11.14
N GLY A 499 15.79 -2.63 -11.30
CA GLY A 499 14.99 -3.44 -10.39
C GLY A 499 15.58 -3.50 -8.98
N TRP A 500 16.91 -3.52 -8.85
CA TRP A 500 17.59 -3.43 -7.55
C TRP A 500 17.37 -2.06 -6.89
N LEU A 501 17.48 -0.96 -7.65
CA LEU A 501 17.19 0.39 -7.15
C LEU A 501 15.73 0.53 -6.71
N MET A 502 14.78 -0.01 -7.50
CA MET A 502 13.37 -0.07 -7.11
C MET A 502 13.17 -0.89 -5.83
N TYR A 503 13.87 -2.01 -5.67
CA TYR A 503 13.81 -2.81 -4.45
C TYR A 503 14.28 -2.03 -3.22
N LEU A 504 15.39 -1.29 -3.31
CA LEU A 504 15.86 -0.41 -2.22
C LEU A 504 14.82 0.68 -1.88
N SER A 505 14.25 1.30 -2.91
CA SER A 505 13.20 2.31 -2.74
C SER A 505 11.93 1.73 -2.12
N VAL A 506 11.54 0.50 -2.46
CA VAL A 506 10.38 -0.17 -1.84
C VAL A 506 10.62 -0.45 -0.35
N ILE A 507 11.87 -0.74 0.07
CA ILE A 507 12.21 -0.89 1.49
C ILE A 507 12.03 0.44 2.23
N SER A 508 12.63 1.54 1.73
CA SER A 508 12.50 2.86 2.36
C SER A 508 11.03 3.29 2.41
N GLN A 509 10.29 3.13 1.31
CA GLN A 509 8.87 3.48 1.25
C GLN A 509 8.01 2.62 2.19
N GLY A 510 8.29 1.33 2.34
CA GLY A 510 7.56 0.46 3.27
C GLY A 510 7.74 0.86 4.74
N ILE A 511 8.96 1.29 5.11
CA ILE A 511 9.26 1.83 6.44
C ILE A 511 8.56 3.18 6.63
N LEU A 512 8.63 4.04 5.61
CA LEU A 512 8.00 5.37 5.63
C LEU A 512 6.47 5.26 5.74
N ASP A 513 5.82 4.39 4.96
CA ASP A 513 4.38 4.16 4.97
C ASP A 513 3.88 3.66 6.33
N HIS A 514 4.67 2.83 7.02
CA HIS A 514 4.38 2.45 8.40
C HIS A 514 4.36 3.70 9.31
N SER A 515 5.40 4.53 9.23
CA SER A 515 5.53 5.73 10.06
C SER A 515 4.48 6.81 9.77
N LEU A 516 4.03 6.92 8.51
CA LEU A 516 3.12 7.98 8.07
C LEU A 516 1.66 7.59 8.17
N TYR A 517 1.32 6.35 7.81
CA TYR A 517 -0.07 5.93 7.64
C TYR A 517 -0.46 4.77 8.54
N GLY A 518 0.48 4.17 9.28
CA GLY A 518 0.23 2.97 10.08
C GLY A 518 0.08 1.71 9.23
N SER A 519 0.78 1.63 8.10
CA SER A 519 0.88 0.37 7.33
C SER A 519 1.46 -0.74 8.20
N LEU A 520 0.87 -1.94 8.13
CA LEU A 520 1.24 -3.09 8.95
C LEU A 520 2.29 -3.99 8.28
N VAL A 521 2.58 -3.79 7.00
CA VAL A 521 3.45 -4.69 6.21
C VAL A 521 4.87 -4.74 6.77
N TYR A 522 5.49 -3.59 7.03
CA TYR A 522 6.85 -3.56 7.57
C TYR A 522 6.95 -4.16 8.98
N PRO A 523 6.10 -3.79 9.97
CA PRO A 523 6.08 -4.48 11.28
C PRO A 523 5.84 -5.99 11.18
N LEU A 524 4.90 -6.43 10.33
CA LEU A 524 4.61 -7.84 10.11
C LEU A 524 5.85 -8.58 9.61
N ILE A 525 6.54 -8.03 8.61
CA ILE A 525 7.75 -8.64 8.06
C ILE A 525 8.88 -8.64 9.09
N ALA A 526 9.16 -7.50 9.73
CA ALA A 526 10.30 -7.34 10.63
C ALA A 526 10.13 -8.09 11.96
N LEU A 527 8.95 -8.03 12.58
CA LEU A 527 8.70 -8.58 13.92
C LEU A 527 8.20 -10.02 13.89
N LEU A 528 7.61 -10.48 12.79
CA LEU A 528 6.97 -11.79 12.74
C LEU A 528 7.55 -12.71 11.65
N VAL A 529 7.46 -12.30 10.38
CA VAL A 529 7.84 -13.17 9.24
C VAL A 529 9.34 -13.47 9.25
N TYR A 530 10.18 -12.45 9.39
CA TYR A 530 11.63 -12.62 9.37
C TYR A 530 12.15 -13.44 10.57
N PRO A 531 11.73 -13.17 11.83
CA PRO A 531 12.04 -14.04 12.96
C PRO A 531 11.59 -15.48 12.76
N CYS A 532 10.40 -15.71 12.20
CA CYS A 532 9.93 -17.06 11.88
C CYS A 532 10.84 -17.75 10.84
N TRP A 533 11.25 -17.04 9.79
CA TRP A 533 12.19 -17.55 8.79
C TRP A 533 13.56 -17.89 9.41
N LEU A 534 14.05 -17.06 10.35
CA LEU A 534 15.28 -17.30 11.10
C LEU A 534 15.24 -18.58 11.97
N LEU A 535 14.06 -19.01 12.43
CA LEU A 535 13.94 -20.30 13.12
C LEU A 535 14.25 -21.46 12.17
N PHE A 536 13.73 -21.43 10.94
CA PHE A 536 14.08 -22.43 9.92
C PHE A 536 15.55 -22.37 9.53
N TRP A 537 16.12 -21.15 9.46
CA TRP A 537 17.55 -20.98 9.26
C TRP A 537 18.39 -21.65 10.38
N ASN A 538 18.01 -21.47 11.64
CA ASN A 538 18.66 -22.15 12.77
C ASN A 538 18.51 -23.68 12.71
N ILE A 539 17.34 -24.20 12.32
CA ILE A 539 17.10 -25.65 12.20
C ILE A 539 18.01 -26.28 11.13
N LEU A 540 18.25 -25.62 9.99
CA LEU A 540 19.12 -26.15 8.93
C LEU A 540 20.56 -26.39 9.43
N PHE A 541 21.05 -25.49 10.28
CA PHE A 541 22.42 -25.54 10.80
C PHE A 541 22.53 -26.21 12.17
N TRP A 542 21.45 -26.82 12.65
CA TRP A 542 21.42 -27.56 13.91
C TRP A 542 22.49 -28.66 13.92
N LYS A 543 23.15 -28.83 15.06
CA LYS A 543 24.27 -29.75 15.26
C LYS A 543 23.92 -30.87 16.22
#